data_AF-V4AFZ5-F1
#
_entry.id   AF-V4AFZ5-F1
#
_cell.length_a   1.000
_cell.length_b   1.000
_cell.length_c   1.000
_cell.angle_alpha   90.00
_cell.angle_beta   90.00
_cell.angle_gamma   90.00
#
_symmetry.space_group_name_H-M   'P 1'
#
loop_
_entity.id
_entity.type
_entity.pdbx_description
1 polymer ?
#
loop_
_entity_poly.entity_id
_entity_poly.type
_entity_poly.pdbx_seq_one_letter_code
_entity_poly.pdbx_strand_id
1 'polypeptide(L)'
;MVQKVYGVQSENYLSKEASIFPMLLQPRVSNDKACTDCLKFLGDINTVIASQPFATQIASKVDMGCALVGSTEAQCKQMVTALIHSALTFIFNFNNPQITCDMLALCIPTPPSKQL
;
A
#
# COMPACT_ATOMS: atom_id res chain seq x y z
N MET A 1 -30.77 -11.89 -12.19
CA MET A 1 -30.53 -11.55 -10.76
C MET A 1 -29.08 -11.10 -10.51
N VAL A 2 -28.46 -10.34 -11.44
CA VAL A 2 -27.03 -9.92 -11.36
C VAL A 2 -26.89 -8.38 -11.38
N GLN A 3 -27.99 -7.64 -11.42
CA GLN A 3 -27.97 -6.17 -11.53
C GLN A 3 -28.09 -5.43 -10.20
N LYS A 4 -28.34 -6.13 -9.08
CA LYS A 4 -28.65 -5.50 -7.78
C LYS A 4 -27.48 -5.43 -6.79
N VAL A 5 -26.29 -5.94 -7.16
CA VAL A 5 -25.11 -5.94 -6.27
C VAL A 5 -24.20 -4.71 -6.51
N TYR A 6 -24.28 -4.05 -7.67
CA TYR A 6 -23.41 -2.91 -8.03
C TYR A 6 -24.04 -1.52 -7.78
N GLY A 7 -25.04 -1.44 -6.91
CA GLY A 7 -25.70 -0.19 -6.55
C GLY A 7 -25.06 0.50 -5.35
N VAL A 8 -23.92 1.17 -5.53
CA VAL A 8 -23.41 2.19 -4.61
C VAL A 8 -23.05 3.44 -5.41
N GLN A 9 -23.61 4.57 -4.97
CA GLN A 9 -23.52 5.91 -5.54
C GLN A 9 -22.11 6.30 -6.00
N SER A 10 -21.86 6.32 -7.30
CA SER A 10 -20.58 6.70 -7.91
C SER A 10 -20.41 8.20 -8.12
N GLU A 11 -21.48 9.00 -8.07
CA GLU A 11 -21.39 10.44 -8.35
C GLU A 11 -20.71 11.23 -7.22
N ASN A 12 -20.75 10.75 -5.97
CA ASN A 12 -20.18 11.46 -4.82
C ASN A 12 -18.77 11.00 -4.44
N TYR A 13 -18.32 9.81 -4.88
CA TYR A 13 -17.00 9.26 -4.51
C TYR A 13 -15.86 9.99 -5.25
N LEU A 14 -16.06 10.32 -6.53
CA LEU A 14 -15.07 11.03 -7.35
C LEU A 14 -14.81 12.46 -6.83
N SER A 15 -15.83 13.12 -6.28
CA SER A 15 -15.72 14.47 -5.72
C SER A 15 -14.94 14.53 -4.39
N LYS A 16 -14.95 13.45 -3.59
CA LYS A 16 -14.15 13.34 -2.36
C LYS A 16 -12.67 13.13 -2.65
N GLU A 17 -12.36 12.24 -3.61
CA GLU A 17 -11.00 11.91 -4.07
C GLU A 17 -10.36 13.05 -4.90
N ALA A 18 -11.17 13.93 -5.51
CA ALA A 18 -10.71 15.12 -6.22
C ALA A 18 -9.95 16.13 -5.32
N SER A 19 -10.03 15.99 -4.00
CA SER A 19 -9.23 16.75 -3.02
C SER A 19 -7.75 16.33 -3.00
N ILE A 20 -7.42 15.15 -3.54
CA ILE A 20 -6.04 14.63 -3.66
C ILE A 20 -5.40 15.12 -4.98
N PHE A 21 -6.20 15.27 -6.03
CA PHE A 21 -5.79 15.80 -7.33
C PHE A 21 -4.99 17.12 -7.33
N PRO A 22 -5.24 18.13 -6.46
CA PRO A 22 -4.41 19.33 -6.42
C PRO A 22 -2.93 19.05 -6.09
N MET A 23 -2.60 17.91 -5.47
CA MET A 23 -1.22 17.52 -5.17
C MET A 23 -0.41 17.26 -6.45
N LEU A 24 -1.04 16.76 -7.52
CA LEU A 24 -0.39 16.50 -8.81
C LEU A 24 -0.10 17.78 -9.62
N LEU A 25 -0.75 18.89 -9.27
CA LEU A 25 -0.64 20.18 -9.94
C LEU A 25 0.24 21.17 -9.17
N GLN A 26 0.77 20.78 -8.00
CA GLN A 26 1.68 21.63 -7.25
C GLN A 26 3.02 21.78 -8.00
N PRO A 27 3.60 22.99 -8.05
CA PRO A 27 4.97 23.17 -8.50
C PRO A 27 5.88 22.23 -7.70
N ARG A 28 6.71 21.42 -8.38
CA ARG A 28 7.67 20.56 -7.69
C ARG A 28 8.69 21.45 -6.97
N VAL A 29 8.57 21.58 -5.66
CA VAL A 29 9.53 22.30 -4.83
C VAL A 29 10.44 21.26 -4.18
N SER A 30 11.75 21.30 -4.46
CA SER A 30 12.67 20.38 -3.78
C SER A 30 12.75 20.81 -2.33
N ASN A 31 12.07 20.07 -1.46
CA ASN A 31 12.33 20.12 -0.04
C ASN A 31 13.14 18.87 0.28
N ASP A 32 14.46 19.00 0.24
CA ASP A 32 15.39 17.87 0.42
C ASP A 32 15.14 17.14 1.75
N LYS A 33 14.69 17.88 2.79
CA LYS A 33 14.26 17.29 4.05
C LYS A 33 12.98 16.47 3.90
N ALA A 34 11.95 16.99 3.21
CA ALA A 34 10.71 16.24 2.97
C ALA A 34 10.93 14.99 2.12
N CYS A 35 11.81 15.06 1.11
CA CYS A 35 12.22 13.88 0.34
C CYS A 35 12.91 12.85 1.24
N THR A 36 13.89 13.29 2.03
CA THR A 36 14.63 12.42 2.97
C THR A 36 13.68 11.76 3.98
N ASP A 37 12.76 12.53 4.55
CA ASP A 37 11.79 12.03 5.52
C ASP A 37 10.82 11.03 4.86
N CYS A 38 10.37 11.27 3.63
CA CYS A 38 9.52 10.36 2.88
C CYS A 38 10.22 9.02 2.59
N LEU A 39 11.44 9.09 2.06
CA LEU A 39 12.24 7.90 1.75
C LEU A 39 12.51 7.08 3.00
N LYS A 40 12.87 7.75 4.09
CA LYS A 40 13.09 7.09 5.38
C LYS A 40 11.81 6.44 5.90
N PHE A 41 10.71 7.17 5.91
CA PHE A 41 9.42 6.66 6.40
C PHE A 41 8.95 5.42 5.63
N LEU A 42 9.05 5.44 4.29
CA LEU A 42 8.70 4.27 3.47
C LEU A 42 9.70 3.13 3.65
N GLY A 43 10.98 3.42 3.87
CA GLY A 43 12.00 2.44 4.25
C GLY A 43 11.70 1.76 5.60
N ASP A 44 11.27 2.55 6.59
CA ASP A 44 10.86 2.06 7.91
C ASP A 44 9.61 1.16 7.78
N ILE A 45 8.62 1.55 6.98
CA ILE A 45 7.46 0.71 6.66
C ILE A 45 7.89 -0.61 6.03
N ASN A 46 8.79 -0.55 5.05
CA ASN A 46 9.31 -1.72 4.36
C ASN A 46 10.02 -2.68 5.33
N THR A 47 10.76 -2.15 6.30
CA THR A 47 11.40 -2.93 7.36
C THR A 47 10.37 -3.61 8.26
N VAL A 48 9.31 -2.89 8.65
CA VAL A 48 8.23 -3.45 9.48
C VAL A 48 7.47 -4.54 8.74
N ILE A 49 7.08 -4.31 7.48
CA ILE A 49 6.32 -5.27 6.67
C ILE A 49 7.10 -6.56 6.43
N ALA A 50 8.42 -6.46 6.20
CA ALA A 50 9.30 -7.61 6.03
C ALA A 50 9.57 -8.38 7.32
N SER A 51 9.18 -7.86 8.49
CA SER A 51 9.46 -8.48 9.77
C SER A 51 8.52 -9.64 10.09
N GLN A 52 9.08 -10.71 10.64
CA GLN A 52 8.29 -11.86 11.10
C GLN A 52 7.22 -11.51 12.15
N PRO A 53 7.48 -10.63 13.15
CA PRO A 53 6.46 -10.24 14.12
C PRO A 53 5.24 -9.56 13.48
N PHE A 54 5.45 -8.73 12.45
CA PHE A 54 4.36 -8.11 11.71
C PHE A 54 3.56 -9.16 10.95
N ALA A 55 4.24 -10.08 10.25
CA ALA A 55 3.59 -11.17 9.53
C ALA A 55 2.72 -12.04 10.45
N THR A 56 3.22 -12.40 11.64
CA THR A 56 2.44 -13.15 12.64
C THR A 56 1.24 -12.36 13.16
N GLN A 57 1.39 -11.06 13.43
CA GLN A 57 0.26 -10.23 13.84
C GLN A 57 -0.83 -10.17 12.77
N ILE A 58 -0.45 -9.92 11.51
CA ILE A 58 -1.40 -9.87 10.40
C ILE A 58 -2.05 -11.23 10.18
N ALA A 59 -1.30 -12.33 10.24
CA ALA A 59 -1.85 -13.69 10.15
C ALA A 59 -2.99 -13.89 11.16
N SER A 60 -2.73 -13.56 12.43
CA SER A 60 -3.72 -13.66 13.51
C SER A 60 -4.95 -12.79 13.25
N LYS A 61 -4.78 -11.59 12.68
CA LYS A 61 -5.91 -10.72 12.32
C LYS A 61 -6.75 -11.28 11.18
N VAL A 62 -6.11 -11.84 10.16
CA VAL A 62 -6.79 -12.45 9.01
C VAL A 62 -7.48 -13.76 9.41
N ASP A 63 -6.86 -14.55 10.29
CA ASP A 63 -7.42 -15.80 10.81
C ASP A 63 -8.75 -15.61 11.55
N MET A 64 -8.98 -14.43 12.17
CA MET A 64 -10.29 -14.13 12.78
C MET A 64 -11.42 -14.14 11.75
N GLY A 65 -11.14 -13.78 10.50
CA GLY A 65 -12.10 -13.84 9.40
C GLY A 65 -12.44 -15.28 8.99
N CYS A 66 -11.56 -16.26 9.25
CA CYS A 66 -11.81 -17.65 8.92
C CYS A 66 -12.96 -18.26 9.71
N ALA A 67 -13.31 -17.72 10.89
CA ALA A 67 -14.48 -18.17 11.63
C ALA A 67 -15.80 -17.92 10.87
N LEU A 68 -15.80 -17.00 9.89
CA LEU A 68 -16.98 -16.63 9.11
C LEU A 68 -17.28 -17.61 7.97
N VAL A 69 -16.32 -18.46 7.57
CA VAL A 69 -16.49 -19.39 6.44
C VAL A 69 -17.08 -20.75 6.83
N GLY A 70 -17.35 -20.97 8.12
CA GLY A 70 -18.05 -22.15 8.62
C GLY A 70 -17.23 -23.43 8.48
N SER A 71 -17.75 -24.41 7.74
CA SER A 71 -17.14 -25.75 7.65
C SER A 71 -15.72 -25.78 7.05
N THR A 72 -15.31 -24.72 6.35
CA THR A 72 -13.98 -24.60 5.74
C THR A 72 -13.00 -23.78 6.59
N GLU A 73 -13.34 -23.43 7.84
CA GLU A 73 -12.50 -22.63 8.73
C GLU A 73 -11.07 -23.18 8.84
N ALA A 74 -10.92 -24.49 9.03
CA ALA A 74 -9.62 -25.13 9.17
C ALA A 74 -8.74 -24.98 7.91
N GLN A 75 -9.35 -25.10 6.73
CA GLN A 75 -8.65 -24.91 5.45
C GLN A 75 -8.30 -23.44 5.23
N CYS A 76 -9.18 -22.51 5.62
CA CYS A 76 -8.91 -21.07 5.60
C CYS A 76 -7.67 -20.73 6.45
N LYS A 77 -7.61 -21.19 7.71
CA LYS A 77 -6.47 -20.92 8.60
C LYS A 77 -5.15 -21.47 8.06
N GLN A 78 -5.18 -22.66 7.46
CA GLN A 78 -4.02 -23.25 6.80
C GLN A 78 -3.55 -22.38 5.62
N MET A 79 -4.48 -21.89 4.80
CA MET A 79 -4.16 -20.99 3.68
C MET A 79 -3.61 -19.65 4.17
N VAL A 80 -4.22 -19.02 5.18
CA VAL A 80 -3.74 -17.76 5.74
C VAL A 80 -2.32 -17.93 6.27
N THR A 81 -2.07 -18.94 7.10
CA THR A 81 -0.74 -19.21 7.66
C THR A 81 0.32 -19.41 6.56
N ALA A 82 -0.02 -20.15 5.50
CA ALA A 82 0.90 -20.44 4.41
C ALA A 82 1.14 -19.25 3.46
N LEU A 83 0.12 -18.41 3.23
CA LEU A 83 0.14 -17.38 2.20
C LEU A 83 0.52 -16.00 2.71
N ILE A 84 0.31 -15.71 4.01
CA ILE A 84 0.46 -14.35 4.51
C ILE A 84 1.89 -13.82 4.35
N HIS A 85 2.91 -14.66 4.52
CA HIS A 85 4.30 -14.26 4.35
C HIS A 85 4.61 -13.90 2.89
N SER A 86 4.11 -14.71 1.94
CA SER A 86 4.25 -14.45 0.51
C SER A 86 3.47 -13.20 0.08
N ALA A 87 2.27 -12.99 0.64
CA ALA A 87 1.46 -11.80 0.36
C ALA A 87 2.12 -10.51 0.87
N LEU A 88 2.70 -10.53 2.06
CA LEU A 88 3.44 -9.38 2.61
C LEU A 88 4.73 -9.11 1.84
N THR A 89 5.45 -10.16 1.43
CA THR A 89 6.61 -10.05 0.54
C THR A 89 6.23 -9.44 -0.80
N PHE A 90 5.09 -9.85 -1.37
CA PHE A 90 4.57 -9.21 -2.58
C PHE A 90 4.33 -7.73 -2.33
N ILE A 91 3.58 -7.34 -1.30
CA ILE A 91 3.30 -5.92 -0.98
C ILE A 91 4.59 -5.10 -0.83
N PHE A 92 5.59 -5.64 -0.13
CA PHE A 92 6.90 -5.01 0.02
C PHE A 92 7.56 -4.70 -1.34
N ASN A 93 7.54 -5.65 -2.27
CA ASN A 93 8.14 -5.48 -3.59
C ASN A 93 7.46 -4.40 -4.45
N PHE A 94 6.18 -4.11 -4.20
CA PHE A 94 5.45 -3.03 -4.89
C PHE A 94 5.59 -1.68 -4.19
N ASN A 95 6.07 -1.65 -2.94
CA ASN A 95 6.22 -0.43 -2.15
C ASN A 95 7.61 0.20 -2.33
N ASN A 96 7.96 0.57 -3.56
CA ASN A 96 9.22 1.24 -3.86
C ASN A 96 9.21 2.67 -3.28
N PRO A 97 10.10 3.00 -2.31
CA PRO A 97 10.09 4.32 -1.67
C PRO A 97 10.27 5.48 -2.64
N GLN A 98 11.15 5.32 -3.64
CA GLN A 98 11.46 6.38 -4.60
C GLN A 98 10.24 6.70 -5.46
N ILE A 99 9.64 5.67 -6.06
CA ILE A 99 8.48 5.81 -6.94
C ILE A 99 7.31 6.47 -6.19
N THR A 100 7.06 6.05 -4.95
CA THR A 100 5.98 6.62 -4.13
C THR A 100 6.28 8.07 -3.74
N CYS A 101 7.49 8.39 -3.28
CA CYS A 101 7.86 9.76 -2.91
C CYS A 101 7.88 10.72 -4.11
N ASP A 102 8.22 10.23 -5.31
CA ASP A 102 8.15 10.98 -6.56
C ASP A 102 6.69 11.25 -6.97
N MET A 103 5.79 10.26 -6.83
CA MET A 103 4.35 10.42 -7.09
C MET A 103 3.70 11.42 -6.14
N LEU A 104 4.16 11.46 -4.89
CA LEU A 104 3.73 12.45 -3.89
C LEU A 104 4.38 13.83 -4.09
N ALA A 105 5.21 14.00 -5.12
CA ALA A 105 5.99 15.21 -5.37
C ALA A 105 6.85 15.68 -4.17
N LEU A 106 7.17 14.77 -3.24
CA LEU A 106 8.06 15.01 -2.10
C LEU A 106 9.52 14.89 -2.51
N CYS A 107 9.79 14.08 -3.54
CA CYS A 107 11.08 14.00 -4.21
C CYS A 107 10.97 14.54 -5.65
N ILE A 108 12.01 15.23 -6.10
CA ILE A 108 12.17 15.56 -7.51
C ILE A 108 13.05 14.48 -8.13
N PRO A 109 12.60 13.78 -9.19
CA PRO A 109 13.44 12.84 -9.90
C PRO A 109 14.65 13.60 -10.42
N THR A 110 15.84 13.23 -9.97
CA THR A 110 17.08 13.74 -10.54
C THR A 110 17.09 13.39 -12.02
N PRO A 111 17.22 14.37 -12.95
CA PRO A 111 17.40 14.03 -14.36
C PRO A 111 18.62 13.10 -14.46
N PRO A 112 18.57 12.04 -15.30
CA PRO A 112 19.71 11.17 -15.48
C PRO A 112 20.91 12.03 -15.86
N SER A 113 21.98 11.92 -15.08
CA SER A 113 23.24 12.61 -15.36
C SER A 113 23.63 12.27 -16.79
N LYS A 114 23.69 13.29 -17.68
CA LYS A 114 24.43 13.18 -18.93
C LYS A 114 25.85 12.76 -18.52
N GLN A 115 26.19 11.50 -18.77
CA GLN A 115 27.57 11.07 -18.77
C GLN A 115 28.23 11.83 -19.92
N LEU A 116 29.01 12.85 -19.56
CA LEU A 116 29.91 13.61 -20.43
C LEU A 116 31.30 13.01 -20.29
#